data_AF-I8QY72-F1
#
_entry.id   AF-I8QY72-F1
#
_cell.length_a   1.000
_cell.length_b   1.000
_cell.length_c   1.000
_cell.angle_alpha   90.00
_cell.angle_beta   90.00
_cell.angle_gamma   90.00
#
_symmetry.space_group_name_H-M   'P 1'
#
loop_
_entity.id
_entity.type
_entity.pdbx_description
1 polymer ?
#
loop_
_entity_poly.entity_id
_entity_poly.type
_entity_poly.pdbx_seq_one_letter_code
_entity_poly.pdbx_strand_id
1 'polypeptide(L)'
;MTTDVTIPPYGVRNRVERTGPAIRAALGPEQRAEFEADFHAAAVETDDTLDLAPLHRVIDRWWPQAVLCANPEIQAGIDADRRRLAAGDLSVLGGTTTYPHADSTAD
;
A
#
# COMPACT_ATOMS: atom_id res chain seq x y z
N MET A 1 -12.94 26.67 -15.51
CA MET A 1 -12.42 26.59 -14.14
C MET A 1 -12.25 25.11 -13.82
N THR A 2 -11.10 24.57 -14.18
CA THR A 2 -10.76 23.17 -13.95
C THR A 2 -10.11 23.12 -12.58
N THR A 3 -10.76 22.49 -11.61
CA THR A 3 -10.17 22.29 -10.28
C THR A 3 -8.96 21.38 -10.43
N ASP A 4 -7.79 21.97 -10.29
CA ASP A 4 -6.51 21.25 -10.21
C ASP A 4 -6.52 20.44 -8.91
N VAL A 5 -6.84 19.15 -9.01
CA VAL A 5 -6.77 18.23 -7.89
C VAL A 5 -5.34 17.74 -7.82
N THR A 6 -4.54 18.38 -6.96
CA THR A 6 -3.19 17.93 -6.62
C THR A 6 -3.28 16.56 -5.96
N ILE A 7 -3.04 15.51 -6.73
CA ILE A 7 -2.88 14.14 -6.23
C ILE A 7 -1.42 14.02 -5.75
N PRO A 8 -1.14 13.60 -4.50
CA PRO A 8 0.23 13.45 -4.02
C PRO A 8 1.03 12.47 -4.91
N PRO A 9 2.37 12.52 -4.93
CA PRO A 9 3.21 11.66 -5.77
C PRO A 9 3.03 10.15 -5.47
N TYR A 10 2.44 9.83 -4.32
CA TYR A 10 1.95 8.51 -3.92
C TYR A 10 0.44 8.51 -3.75
N GLY A 11 -0.29 9.23 -4.60
CA GLY A 11 -1.73 9.06 -4.78
C GLY A 11 -1.95 7.71 -5.43
N VAL A 12 -1.70 6.69 -4.62
CA VAL A 12 -1.84 5.27 -4.89
C VAL A 12 -3.17 5.11 -5.60
N ARG A 13 -3.14 4.87 -6.92
CA ARG A 13 -4.21 4.09 -7.53
C ARG A 13 -4.10 2.74 -6.84
N ASN A 14 -4.83 2.58 -5.76
CA ASN A 14 -4.66 1.44 -4.85
C ASN A 14 -5.03 0.18 -5.61
N ARG A 15 -4.01 -0.51 -6.14
CA ARG A 15 -4.18 -1.67 -7.02
C ARG A 15 -4.64 -2.91 -6.27
N VAL A 16 -4.76 -2.82 -4.95
CA VAL A 16 -5.19 -3.91 -4.08
C VAL A 16 -6.52 -3.52 -3.48
N GLU A 17 -7.57 -4.25 -3.87
CA GLU A 17 -8.87 -4.14 -3.21
C GLU A 17 -8.73 -4.53 -1.72
N ARG A 18 -9.52 -3.90 -0.85
CA ARG A 18 -9.51 -4.20 0.59
C ARG A 18 -10.35 -5.45 0.89
N THR A 19 -9.97 -6.55 0.28
CA THR A 19 -10.63 -7.85 0.37
C THR A 19 -9.60 -8.94 0.65
N GLY A 20 -10.03 -10.03 1.31
CA GLY A 20 -9.14 -11.14 1.67
C GLY A 20 -8.41 -11.76 0.45
N PRO A 21 -9.12 -12.07 -0.65
CA PRO A 21 -8.48 -12.61 -1.86
C PRO A 21 -7.45 -11.67 -2.50
N ALA A 22 -7.74 -10.38 -2.58
CA ALA A 22 -6.83 -9.40 -3.18
C ALA A 22 -5.57 -9.21 -2.33
N ILE A 23 -5.73 -9.11 -1.00
CA ILE A 23 -4.61 -9.06 -0.05
C ILE A 23 -3.74 -10.30 -0.19
N ARG A 24 -4.33 -11.50 -0.14
CA ARG A 24 -3.61 -12.77 -0.29
C ARG A 24 -2.79 -12.86 -1.58
N ALA A 25 -3.37 -12.40 -2.70
CA ALA A 25 -2.73 -12.44 -4.01
C ALA A 25 -1.53 -11.50 -4.11
N ALA A 26 -1.59 -10.34 -3.44
CA ALA A 26 -0.52 -9.33 -3.44
C ALA A 26 0.67 -9.68 -2.53
N LEU A 27 0.46 -10.47 -1.47
CA LEU A 27 1.50 -10.83 -0.51
C LEU A 27 2.50 -11.86 -1.07
N GLY A 28 3.76 -11.74 -0.62
CA GLY A 28 4.81 -12.75 -0.82
C GLY A 28 4.56 -14.02 0.00
N PRO A 29 5.32 -15.11 -0.22
CA PRO A 29 4.99 -16.44 0.34
C PRO A 29 4.94 -16.48 1.88
N GLU A 30 5.90 -15.86 2.55
CA GLU A 30 5.97 -15.83 4.02
C GLU A 30 4.83 -14.98 4.61
N GLN A 31 4.65 -13.76 4.11
CA GLN A 31 3.57 -12.87 4.56
C GLN A 31 2.19 -13.46 4.25
N ARG A 32 2.05 -14.19 3.14
CA ARG A 32 0.82 -14.88 2.78
C ARG A 32 0.49 -15.98 3.78
N ALA A 33 1.46 -16.76 4.22
CA ALA A 33 1.24 -17.82 5.21
C ALA A 33 0.78 -17.23 6.55
N GLU A 34 1.40 -16.14 7.00
CA GLU A 34 0.97 -15.43 8.21
C GLU A 34 -0.44 -14.84 8.07
N PHE A 35 -0.74 -14.19 6.93
CA PHE A 35 -2.08 -13.68 6.64
C PHE A 35 -3.13 -14.79 6.65
N GLU A 36 -2.86 -15.94 6.02
CA GLU A 36 -3.79 -17.07 5.98
C GLU A 36 -4.05 -17.64 7.39
N ALA A 37 -3.03 -17.71 8.24
CA ALA A 37 -3.17 -18.14 9.63
C ALA A 37 -4.03 -17.14 10.46
N ASP A 38 -3.74 -15.85 10.37
CA ASP A 38 -4.52 -14.80 11.04
C ASP A 38 -5.98 -14.80 10.56
N PHE A 39 -6.20 -14.92 9.25
CA PHE A 39 -7.53 -14.92 8.65
C PHE A 39 -8.31 -16.17 9.05
N HIS A 40 -7.66 -17.34 9.12
CA HIS A 40 -8.30 -18.57 9.58
C HIS A 40 -8.70 -18.48 11.06
N ALA A 41 -7.82 -17.97 11.93
CA ALA A 41 -8.14 -17.78 13.35
C ALA A 41 -9.34 -16.84 13.53
N ALA A 42 -9.36 -15.72 12.81
CA ALA A 42 -10.49 -14.78 12.84
C ALA A 42 -11.78 -15.37 12.27
N ALA A 43 -11.70 -16.25 11.27
CA ALA A 43 -12.86 -16.93 10.71
C ALA A 43 -13.48 -17.93 11.71
N VAL A 44 -12.66 -18.64 12.47
CA VAL A 44 -13.13 -19.54 13.56
C VAL A 44 -13.84 -18.73 14.64
N GLU A 45 -13.25 -17.62 15.10
CA GLU A 45 -13.89 -16.74 16.09
C GLU A 45 -15.20 -16.14 15.57
N THR A 46 -15.25 -15.78 14.29
CA THR A 46 -16.46 -15.29 13.62
C THR A 46 -17.56 -16.36 13.59
N ASP A 47 -17.21 -17.62 13.31
CA ASP A 47 -18.18 -18.72 13.29
C ASP A 47 -18.78 -18.96 14.69
N ASP A 48 -17.94 -18.90 15.72
CA ASP A 48 -18.36 -19.09 17.12
C ASP A 48 -19.26 -17.95 17.64
N THR A 49 -18.99 -16.70 17.24
CA THR A 49 -19.60 -15.50 17.82
C THR A 49 -20.61 -14.80 16.91
N LEU A 50 -20.61 -15.13 15.62
CA LEU A 50 -21.31 -14.43 14.54
C LEU A 50 -20.94 -12.94 14.43
N ASP A 51 -19.83 -12.51 15.03
CA ASP A 51 -19.28 -11.17 14.88
C ASP A 51 -18.21 -11.15 13.78
N LEU A 52 -18.39 -10.29 12.77
CA LEU A 52 -17.44 -10.12 11.65
C LEU A 52 -16.30 -9.15 11.97
N ALA A 53 -16.32 -8.48 13.13
CA ALA A 53 -15.27 -7.54 13.51
C ALA A 53 -13.85 -8.14 13.50
N PRO A 54 -13.60 -9.40 13.94
CA PRO A 54 -12.28 -10.02 13.87
C PRO A 54 -11.75 -10.08 12.43
N LEU A 55 -12.58 -10.49 11.47
CA LEU A 55 -12.19 -10.55 10.04
C LEU A 55 -11.85 -9.16 9.49
N HIS A 56 -12.65 -8.13 9.81
CA HIS A 56 -12.35 -6.76 9.41
C HIS A 56 -11.02 -6.26 9.97
N ARG A 57 -10.69 -6.59 11.23
CA ARG A 57 -9.39 -6.22 11.82
C ARG A 57 -8.22 -6.87 11.10
N VAL A 58 -8.34 -8.13 10.68
CA VAL A 58 -7.31 -8.81 9.89
C VAL A 58 -7.14 -8.12 8.53
N ILE A 59 -8.23 -7.85 7.82
CA ILE A 59 -8.19 -7.12 6.54
C ILE A 59 -7.52 -5.76 6.71
N ASP A 60 -7.87 -5.00 7.74
CA ASP A 60 -7.34 -3.66 8.00
C ASP A 60 -5.85 -3.68 8.34
N ARG A 61 -5.41 -4.68 9.11
CA ARG A 61 -4.00 -4.87 9.46
C ARG A 61 -3.15 -5.21 8.25
N TRP A 62 -3.64 -6.09 7.39
CA TRP A 62 -2.84 -6.67 6.30
C TRP A 62 -2.89 -5.88 5.00
N TRP A 63 -3.93 -5.08 4.79
CA TRP A 63 -4.07 -4.32 3.54
C TRP A 63 -2.90 -3.36 3.27
N PRO A 64 -2.37 -2.57 4.22
CA PRO A 64 -1.21 -1.72 3.96
C PRO A 64 0.02 -2.49 3.48
N GLN A 65 0.26 -3.68 4.05
CA GLN A 65 1.37 -4.54 3.65
C GLN A 65 1.17 -5.08 2.23
N ALA A 66 -0.04 -5.51 1.90
CA ALA A 66 -0.38 -5.94 0.54
C ALA A 66 -0.17 -4.81 -0.48
N VAL A 67 -0.50 -3.56 -0.13
CA VAL A 67 -0.21 -2.39 -0.96
C VAL A 67 1.29 -2.22 -1.18
N LEU A 68 2.13 -2.34 -0.15
CA LEU A 68 3.58 -2.24 -0.31
C LEU A 68 4.13 -3.38 -1.18
N CYS A 69 3.66 -4.62 -1.00
CA CYS A 69 4.08 -5.75 -1.83
C CYS A 69 3.69 -5.58 -3.31
N ALA A 70 2.50 -5.03 -3.58
CA ALA A 70 2.00 -4.84 -4.95
C ALA A 70 2.64 -3.65 -5.69
N ASN A 71 3.30 -2.74 -4.97
CA ASN A 71 3.87 -1.50 -5.52
C ASN A 71 5.36 -1.38 -5.10
N PRO A 72 6.25 -2.24 -5.65
CA PRO A 72 7.67 -2.27 -5.26
C PRO A 72 8.40 -0.94 -5.51
N GLU A 73 7.90 -0.10 -6.43
CA GLU A 73 8.40 1.24 -6.68
C GLU A 73 8.27 2.18 -5.47
N ILE A 74 7.27 1.97 -4.61
CA ILE A 74 7.10 2.74 -3.36
C ILE A 74 8.24 2.40 -2.42
N GLN A 75 8.54 1.10 -2.25
CA GLN A 75 9.65 0.66 -1.41
C GLN A 75 10.99 1.16 -1.96
N ALA A 76 11.19 1.11 -3.28
CA ALA A 76 12.39 1.65 -3.93
C ALA A 76 12.56 3.16 -3.70
N GLY A 77 11.46 3.92 -3.75
CA GLY A 77 11.44 5.35 -3.42
C GLY A 77 11.84 5.61 -1.97
N ILE A 78 11.23 4.90 -1.02
CA ILE A 78 11.55 4.98 0.42
C ILE A 78 13.04 4.69 0.65
N ASP A 79 13.59 3.65 0.02
CA ASP A 79 15.00 3.29 0.18
C ASP A 79 15.95 4.29 -0.50
N ALA A 80 15.51 4.96 -1.57
CA ALA A 80 16.25 6.07 -2.17
C ALA A 80 16.28 7.28 -1.23
N ASP A 81 15.15 7.64 -0.63
CA ASP A 81 15.07 8.73 0.33
C ASP A 81 15.89 8.45 1.59
N ARG A 82 15.86 7.21 2.11
CA ARG A 82 16.73 6.78 3.23
C ARG A 82 18.21 6.95 2.91
N ARG A 83 18.65 6.61 1.70
CA ARG A 83 20.06 6.80 1.27
C ARG A 83 20.44 8.28 1.22
N ARG A 84 19.55 9.14 0.75
CA ARG A 84 19.75 10.60 0.71
C ARG A 84 19.83 11.20 2.11
N LEU A 85 18.93 10.78 3.01
CA LEU A 85 18.98 11.17 4.42
C LEU A 85 20.27 10.74 5.10
N ALA A 86 20.71 9.50 4.89
CA ALA A 86 21.98 9.02 5.40
C ALA A 86 23.19 9.81 4.87
N ALA A 87 23.07 10.37 3.66
CA ALA A 87 24.07 11.27 3.07
C ALA A 87 23.93 12.74 3.52
N GLY A 88 22.97 13.06 4.41
CA GLY A 88 22.74 14.40 4.94
C GLY A 88 21.85 15.30 4.07
N ASP A 89 21.25 14.78 3.00
CA ASP A 89 20.32 15.52 2.15
C ASP A 89 18.92 15.55 2.76
N LEU A 90 18.62 16.62 3.52
CA LEU A 90 17.33 16.83 4.17
C LEU A 90 16.24 17.39 3.23
N SER A 91 16.55 17.67 1.96
CA SER A 91 15.56 18.20 1.01
C SER A 91 14.40 17.22 0.76
N VAL A 92 14.56 15.93 1.08
CA VAL A 92 13.53 14.90 0.98
C VAL A 92 12.39 15.04 1.99
N LEU A 93 12.59 15.78 3.10
CA LEU A 93 11.60 15.90 4.17
C LEU A 93 10.54 16.99 3.93
N GLY A 94 10.70 17.81 2.88
CA GLY A 94 9.81 18.95 2.60
C GLY A 94 9.38 19.11 1.14
N GLY A 95 9.80 18.22 0.25
CA GLY A 95 9.46 18.30 -1.17
C GLY A 95 8.11 17.67 -1.49
N THR A 96 7.06 18.48 -1.72
CA THR A 96 5.98 18.04 -2.61
C THR A 96 6.55 18.02 -4.03
N THR A 97 7.00 16.86 -4.50
CA THR A 97 7.59 16.72 -5.83
C THR A 97 6.58 17.16 -6.90
N THR A 98 6.81 18.34 -7.49
CA THR A 98 6.09 18.81 -8.67
C THR A 98 6.77 18.22 -9.89
N TYR A 99 6.04 17.40 -10.66
CA TYR A 99 6.56 16.80 -11.90
C TYR A 99 6.07 17.58 -13.13
N PRO A 100 6.92 17.78 -14.15
CA PRO A 100 6.48 18.31 -15.42
C PRO A 100 5.53 17.30 -16.08
N HIS A 101 4.39 17.80 -16.56
CA HIS A 101 3.46 17.03 -17.37
C HIS A 101 4.25 16.50 -18.58
N ALA A 102 4.32 15.18 -18.75
CA ALA A 102 4.82 14.64 -20.00
C ALA A 102 3.84 15.08 -21.08
N ASP A 103 4.23 16.08 -21.87
CA ASP A 103 3.55 16.43 -23.11
C ASP A 103 3.58 15.19 -23.99
N SER A 104 2.40 14.61 -24.20
CA SER A 104 2.15 13.61 -25.22
C SER A 104 2.28 14.29 -26.58
N THR A 105 3.49 14.36 -27.13
CA THR A 105 3.66 14.56 -28.57
C THR A 105 3.34 13.25 -29.27
N ALA A 106 2.07 13.08 -29.63
CA ALA A 106 1.65 12.17 -30.68
C ALA A 106 1.67 12.96 -31.99
N ASP A 107 2.49 12.49 -32.93
CA ASP A 107 2.41 12.77 -34.36
C ASP A 107 1.56 11.68 -35.02
#